data_AF-A0A5W5H1W0-F1
#
_entry.id   AF-A0A5W5H1W0-F1
#
_cell.length_a   1.000
_cell.length_b   1.000
_cell.length_c   1.000
_cell.angle_alpha   90.00
_cell.angle_beta   90.00
_cell.angle_gamma   90.00
#
_symmetry.space_group_name_H-M   'P 1'
#
loop_
_entity.id
_entity.type
_entity.pdbx_description
1 polymer ?
#
loop_
_entity_poly.entity_id
_entity_poly.type
_entity_poly.pdbx_seq_one_letter_code
_entity_poly.pdbx_strand_id
1 'polypeptide(L)'
;MRLIVGMTGATGAPLGVELLQALRAIPDVETHLVMSKWAKTTIELETPYTPAEVAALADYCHSPADQAATISSGSFRTDGMIIIPC
;
A
#
# COMPACT_ATOMS: atom_id res chain seq x y z
N MET A 1 -7.37 -11.22 8.61
CA MET A 1 -7.51 -9.76 8.70
C MET A 1 -7.22 -9.16 7.34
N ARG A 2 -7.98 -8.16 6.90
CA ARG A 2 -7.80 -7.44 5.63
C ARG A 2 -7.50 -5.98 5.90
N LEU A 3 -6.33 -5.51 5.49
CA LEU A 3 -5.91 -4.12 5.68
C LEU A 3 -5.70 -3.43 4.34
N ILE A 4 -6.22 -2.21 4.23
CA ILE A 4 -5.87 -1.30 3.13
C ILE A 4 -4.64 -0.50 3.56
N VAL A 5 -3.64 -0.41 2.69
CA VAL A 5 -2.45 0.41 2.89
C VAL A 5 -2.41 1.47 1.78
N GLY A 6 -2.59 2.73 2.15
CA GLY A 6 -2.39 3.86 1.26
C GLY A 6 -0.99 4.45 1.44
N MET A 7 -0.21 4.56 0.37
CA MET A 7 1.04 5.32 0.39
C MET A 7 0.86 6.66 -0.36
N THR A 8 1.28 7.75 0.27
CA THR A 8 1.22 9.11 -0.30
C THR A 8 2.61 9.69 -0.57
N GLY A 9 2.66 10.88 -1.17
CA GLY A 9 3.91 11.53 -1.59
C GLY A 9 4.64 12.34 -0.51
N ALA A 10 4.27 12.20 0.76
CA ALA A 10 5.06 12.76 1.85
C ALA A 10 6.40 12.03 1.98
N THR A 11 7.42 12.69 2.54
CA THR A 11 8.69 12.03 2.90
C THR A 11 8.44 10.94 3.94
N GLY A 12 9.23 9.86 3.88
CA GLY A 12 9.08 8.70 4.75
C GLY A 12 8.58 7.44 4.02
N ALA A 13 8.85 7.30 2.72
CA ALA A 13 8.53 6.07 1.98
C ALA A 13 9.12 4.79 2.64
N PRO A 14 10.31 4.79 3.28
CA PRO A 14 10.80 3.62 4.02
C PRO A 14 9.80 3.09 5.06
N LEU A 15 9.02 3.96 5.71
CA LEU A 15 8.03 3.53 6.71
C LEU A 15 6.92 2.66 6.11
N GLY A 16 6.45 3.03 4.90
CA GLY A 16 5.44 2.25 4.20
C GLY A 16 5.98 0.91 3.69
N VAL A 17 7.25 0.89 3.24
CA VAL A 17 7.92 -0.34 2.81
C VAL A 17 8.11 -1.31 3.98
N GLU A 18 8.66 -0.85 5.10
CA GLU A 18 8.85 -1.67 6.30
C GLU A 18 7.52 -2.19 6.86
N LEU A 19 6.46 -1.36 6.83
CA LEU A 19 5.11 -1.81 7.20
C LEU A 19 4.65 -2.96 6.30
N LEU A 20 4.77 -2.83 4.98
CA LEU A 20 4.35 -3.87 4.04
C LEU A 20 5.15 -5.17 4.24
N GLN A 21 6.46 -5.09 4.46
CA GLN A 21 7.30 -6.25 4.77
C GLN A 21 6.89 -6.93 6.07
N ALA A 22 6.61 -6.17 7.12
CA ALA A 22 6.14 -6.70 8.40
C ALA A 22 4.77 -7.37 8.27
N LEU A 23 3.82 -6.74 7.56
CA LEU A 23 2.49 -7.32 7.32
C LEU A 23 2.57 -8.59 6.48
N ARG A 24 3.45 -8.63 5.47
CA ARG A 24 3.68 -9.81 4.62
C ARG A 24 4.17 -11.02 5.41
N ALA A 25 4.88 -10.81 6.52
CA ALA A 25 5.35 -11.87 7.40
C ALA A 25 4.25 -12.49 8.29
N ILE A 26 3.03 -11.93 8.29
CA ILE A 26 1.90 -12.41 9.10
C ILE A 26 0.91 -13.16 8.19
N PRO A 27 0.84 -14.51 8.25
CA PRO A 27 0.09 -15.32 7.27
C PRO A 27 -1.40 -14.99 7.14
N ASP A 28 -2.02 -14.51 8.22
CA ASP A 28 -3.45 -14.23 8.27
C ASP A 28 -3.80 -12.76 7.94
N VAL A 29 -2.84 -11.98 7.42
CA VAL A 29 -3.06 -10.59 6.99
C VAL A 29 -3.01 -10.49 5.46
N GLU A 30 -4.15 -10.14 4.87
CA GLU A 30 -4.29 -9.80 3.46
C GLU A 30 -4.20 -8.29 3.28
N THR A 31 -3.31 -7.84 2.40
CA THR A 31 -2.99 -6.42 2.19
C THR A 31 -3.46 -5.92 0.82
N HIS A 32 -4.16 -4.78 0.82
CA HIS A 32 -4.55 -4.06 -0.39
C HIS A 32 -3.83 -2.71 -0.45
N LEU A 33 -2.80 -2.64 -1.28
CA LEU A 33 -2.00 -1.43 -1.47
C LEU A 33 -2.63 -0.48 -2.50
N VAL A 34 -2.59 0.82 -2.20
CA VAL A 34 -2.82 1.90 -3.15
C VAL A 34 -1.65 2.89 -3.05
N MET A 35 -0.96 3.12 -4.15
CA MET A 35 0.10 4.13 -4.21
C MET A 35 -0.35 5.32 -5.04
N SER A 36 -0.34 6.51 -4.44
CA SER A 36 -0.53 7.76 -5.18
C SER A 36 0.59 7.97 -6.23
N LYS A 37 0.37 8.88 -7.18
CA LYS A 37 1.42 9.23 -8.17
C LYS A 37 2.72 9.65 -7.50
N TRP A 38 2.65 10.50 -6.46
CA TRP A 38 3.82 11.01 -5.77
C TRP A 38 4.45 10.01 -4.81
N ALA A 39 3.69 9.06 -4.26
CA ALA A 39 4.27 7.98 -3.47
C ALA A 39 5.28 7.16 -4.27
N LYS A 40 4.99 6.90 -5.55
CA LYS A 40 5.92 6.19 -6.45
C LYS A 40 7.24 6.96 -6.60
N THR A 41 7.16 8.28 -6.77
CA THR A 41 8.34 9.15 -6.83
C THR A 41 9.12 9.14 -5.52
N THR A 42 8.44 9.23 -4.36
CA THR A 42 9.11 9.19 -3.06
C THR A 42 9.76 7.83 -2.79
N ILE A 43 9.13 6.72 -3.18
CA ILE A 43 9.71 5.37 -3.08
C ILE A 43 11.05 5.30 -3.82
N GLU A 44 11.07 5.75 -5.08
CA GLU A 44 12.29 5.75 -5.91
C GLU A 44 13.37 6.70 -5.37
N LEU A 45 12.97 7.79 -4.71
CA LEU A 45 13.90 8.78 -4.16
C LEU A 45 14.52 8.34 -2.83
N GLU A 46 13.74 7.72 -1.95
CA GLU A 46 14.12 7.50 -0.55
C GLU A 46 14.47 6.05 -0.22
N THR A 47 14.24 5.12 -1.16
CA THR A 47 14.44 3.68 -0.93
C THR A 47 15.21 3.05 -2.08
N PRO A 48 15.83 1.87 -1.89
CA PRO A 48 16.45 1.12 -2.98
C PRO A 48 15.43 0.38 -3.86
N TYR A 49 14.13 0.49 -3.58
CA TYR A 49 13.09 -0.25 -4.27
C TYR A 49 12.43 0.57 -5.38
N THR A 50 11.98 -0.12 -6.41
CA THR A 50 11.04 0.38 -7.40
C THR A 50 9.60 0.30 -6.90
N PRO A 51 8.66 1.09 -7.45
CA PRO A 51 7.25 0.97 -7.12
C PRO A 51 6.68 -0.43 -7.40
N ALA A 52 7.23 -1.14 -8.40
CA ALA A 52 6.82 -2.51 -8.70
C ALA A 52 7.26 -3.51 -7.63
N GLU A 53 8.48 -3.37 -7.09
CA GLU A 53 8.96 -4.18 -5.97
C GLU A 53 8.15 -3.91 -4.70
N VAL A 54 7.82 -2.65 -4.42
CA VAL A 54 6.92 -2.31 -3.29
C VAL A 54 5.52 -2.88 -3.50
N ALA A 55 4.98 -2.84 -4.73
CA ALA A 55 3.70 -3.46 -5.04
C ALA A 55 3.69 -4.98 -4.80
N ALA A 56 4.79 -5.66 -5.07
CA ALA A 56 4.93 -7.10 -4.85
C ALA A 56 4.98 -7.51 -3.37
N LEU A 57 5.13 -6.56 -2.45
CA LEU A 57 5.02 -6.81 -1.01
C LEU A 57 3.56 -6.97 -0.55
N ALA A 58 2.59 -6.47 -1.33
CA ALA A 58 1.17 -6.57 -1.02
C ALA A 58 0.49 -7.72 -1.77
N ASP A 59 -0.61 -8.24 -1.24
CA ASP A 59 -1.40 -9.29 -1.91
C ASP A 59 -2.15 -8.74 -3.13
N TYR A 60 -2.62 -7.50 -3.03
CA TYR A 60 -3.26 -6.77 -4.11
C TYR A 60 -2.72 -5.35 -4.19
N CYS A 61 -2.50 -4.84 -5.41
CA CYS A 61 -2.18 -3.44 -5.64
C CYS A 61 -3.21 -2.84 -6.61
N HIS A 62 -3.90 -1.78 -6.16
CA HIS A 62 -4.92 -1.09 -6.95
C HIS A 62 -4.40 0.23 -7.51
N SER A 63 -4.94 0.64 -8.66
CA SER A 63 -4.65 1.97 -9.20
C SER A 63 -5.31 3.05 -8.33
N PRO A 64 -4.64 4.17 -8.01
CA PRO A 64 -5.26 5.27 -7.29
C PRO A 64 -6.38 5.97 -8.07
N ALA A 65 -6.51 5.70 -9.38
CA ALA A 65 -7.57 6.22 -10.23
C ALA A 65 -8.73 5.23 -10.45
N ASP A 66 -8.61 3.99 -9.95
CA ASP A 66 -9.63 2.95 -10.14
C ASP A 66 -10.71 3.01 -9.05
N GLN A 67 -11.81 3.69 -9.38
CA GLN A 67 -12.99 3.78 -8.51
C GLN A 67 -13.84 2.49 -8.51
N ALA A 68 -13.54 1.53 -9.39
CA ALA A 68 -14.21 0.23 -9.46
C ALA A 68 -13.45 -0.88 -8.71
N ALA A 69 -12.29 -0.56 -8.12
CA ALA A 69 -11.53 -1.48 -7.28
C ALA A 69 -12.40 -2.07 -6.16
N THR A 70 -12.10 -3.30 -5.75
CA THR A 70 -12.88 -4.01 -4.71
C THR A 70 -12.99 -3.21 -3.42
N ILE A 71 -11.90 -2.56 -3.01
CA ILE A 71 -11.82 -1.71 -1.80
C ILE A 71 -12.67 -0.43 -1.86
N SER A 72 -13.20 -0.07 -3.04
CA SER A 72 -14.14 1.04 -3.22
C SER A 72 -15.57 0.65 -2.81
N SER A 73 -15.87 -0.66 -2.76
CA SER A 73 -17.19 -1.15 -2.36
C SER A 73 -17.28 -1.39 -0.85
N GLY A 74 -18.24 -0.75 -0.18
CA GLY A 74 -18.52 -1.01 1.24
C GLY A 74 -19.01 -2.43 1.56
N SER A 75 -19.46 -3.20 0.56
CA SER A 75 -19.79 -4.62 0.74
C SER A 75 -18.55 -5.51 0.86
N PHE A 76 -17.39 -5.03 0.40
CA PHE A 76 -16.10 -5.68 0.59
C PHE A 76 -15.56 -5.33 1.97
N ARG A 77 -15.72 -6.25 2.94
CA ARG A 77 -15.35 -5.98 4.33
C ARG A 77 -13.84 -5.99 4.55
N THR A 78 -13.33 -4.90 5.12
CA THR A 78 -11.95 -4.73 5.59
C THR A 78 -11.93 -4.44 7.09
N ASP A 79 -10.82 -4.73 7.76
CA ASP A 79 -10.63 -4.46 9.19
C ASP A 79 -10.13 -3.05 9.46
N GLY A 80 -9.60 -2.36 8.44
CA GLY A 80 -9.19 -0.96 8.55
C GLY A 80 -8.32 -0.49 7.39
N MET A 81 -7.88 0.77 7.49
CA MET A 81 -6.98 1.41 6.54
C MET A 81 -5.87 2.16 7.28
N ILE A 82 -4.65 2.05 6.77
CA ILE A 82 -3.48 2.82 7.21
C ILE A 82 -3.04 3.68 6.03
N ILE A 83 -2.74 4.96 6.27
CA ILE A 83 -2.09 5.84 5.29
C ILE A 83 -0.69 6.17 5.80
N ILE A 84 0.35 5.78 5.06
CA ILE A 84 1.74 5.90 5.53
C ILE A 84 2.76 6.09 4.37
N PRO A 85 3.58 7.15 4.38
CA PRO A 85 3.36 8.39 5.13
C PRO A 85 2.10 9.13 4.58
N CYS A 86 1.58 10.07 5.37
CA CYS A 86 0.47 10.95 5.01
C CYS A 86 0.89 12.43 5.11
#